data_AF-A0A1W9R5S4-F1
#
_entry.id   AF-A0A1W9R5S4-F1
#
_cell.length_a   1.000
_cell.length_b   1.000
_cell.length_c   1.000
_cell.angle_alpha   90.00
_cell.angle_beta   90.00
_cell.angle_gamma   90.00
#
_symmetry.space_group_name_H-M   'P 1'
#
loop_
_entity.id
_entity.type
_entity.pdbx_description
1 polymer ?
#
loop_
_entity_poly.entity_id
_entity_poly.type
_entity_poly.pdbx_seq_one_letter_code
_entity_poly.pdbx_strand_id
1 'polypeptide(L)'
;MKTKSILLMLIFTLSIWGSSFAQPFVNIDAGLTGLHWSDVAWGDYDNDGDLDVIVAGFDAGNNAVTKIYNNRGSDEFIEVSELPIPGTYIGDVAWGDYDGDGDLDIIIQGYTSSAEITALYENKGNDSFTETGIVFPVLVDGSVSF
;
A
#
# COMPACT_ATOMS: atom_id res chain seq x y z
N MET A 1 -32.18 -41.31 -55.89
CA MET A 1 -30.91 -40.55 -56.00
C MET A 1 -30.84 -39.63 -54.79
N LYS A 2 -30.01 -39.94 -53.78
CA LYS A 2 -28.70 -39.30 -53.50
C LYS A 2 -28.85 -37.76 -53.52
N THR A 3 -28.68 -37.05 -52.40
CA THR A 3 -27.42 -36.93 -51.65
C THR A 3 -27.66 -36.48 -50.19
N LYS A 4 -26.90 -37.06 -49.25
CA LYS A 4 -26.71 -36.54 -47.89
C LYS A 4 -25.65 -35.44 -47.96
N SER A 5 -25.98 -34.21 -47.58
CA SER A 5 -25.00 -33.13 -47.40
C SER A 5 -24.49 -33.20 -45.96
N ILE A 6 -23.23 -33.59 -45.80
CA ILE A 6 -22.50 -33.54 -44.53
C ILE A 6 -22.10 -32.08 -44.30
N LEU A 7 -22.65 -31.46 -43.26
CA LEU A 7 -22.22 -30.13 -42.82
C LEU A 7 -20.94 -30.30 -42.00
N LEU A 8 -19.79 -30.05 -42.62
CA LEU A 8 -18.51 -29.97 -41.94
C LEU A 8 -18.41 -28.60 -41.27
N MET A 9 -18.78 -28.52 -39.98
CA MET A 9 -18.61 -27.32 -39.19
C MET A 9 -17.13 -27.22 -38.80
N LEU A 10 -16.36 -26.47 -39.58
CA LEU A 10 -14.99 -26.06 -39.25
C LEU A 10 -15.05 -25.25 -37.95
N ILE A 11 -14.61 -25.84 -36.85
CA ILE A 11 -14.32 -25.10 -35.62
C ILE A 11 -13.09 -24.25 -35.93
N PHE A 12 -13.30 -22.99 -36.29
CA PHE A 12 -12.26 -21.97 -36.16
C PHE A 12 -12.06 -21.76 -34.66
N THR A 13 -11.10 -22.48 -34.06
CA THR A 13 -10.49 -21.97 -32.84
C THR A 13 -9.76 -20.70 -33.27
N LEU A 14 -10.40 -19.55 -33.04
CA LEU A 14 -9.73 -18.27 -33.06
C LEU A 14 -8.71 -18.31 -31.91
N SER A 15 -7.53 -18.84 -32.18
CA SER A 15 -6.36 -18.60 -31.35
C SER A 15 -6.10 -17.10 -31.49
N ILE A 16 -6.72 -16.33 -30.60
CA ILE A 16 -6.40 -14.93 -30.41
C ILE A 16 -4.92 -14.98 -30.02
N TRP A 17 -4.06 -14.57 -30.94
CA TRP A 17 -2.68 -14.24 -30.61
C TRP A 17 -2.78 -12.98 -29.76
N GLY A 18 -3.11 -13.17 -28.48
CA GLY A 18 -2.96 -12.15 -27.46
C GLY A 18 -1.46 -11.94 -27.31
N SER A 19 -0.89 -11.16 -28.22
CA SER A 19 0.36 -10.48 -27.95
C SER A 19 0.09 -9.62 -26.73
N SER A 20 0.39 -10.14 -25.54
CA SER A 20 0.46 -9.33 -24.34
C SER A 20 1.63 -8.37 -24.58
N PHE A 21 1.36 -7.24 -25.21
CA PHE A 21 2.28 -6.13 -25.16
C PHE A 21 2.47 -5.81 -23.68
N ALA A 22 3.70 -5.91 -23.19
CA ALA A 22 4.03 -5.43 -21.87
C ALA A 22 3.54 -3.97 -21.79
N GLN A 23 2.76 -3.65 -20.76
CA GLN A 23 2.41 -2.26 -20.50
C GLN A 23 3.72 -1.50 -20.28
N PRO A 24 3.94 -0.36 -20.96
CA PRO A 24 5.12 0.45 -20.67
C PRO A 24 5.05 0.90 -19.20
N PHE A 25 6.20 0.95 -18.53
CA PHE A 25 6.28 1.64 -17.24
C PHE A 25 6.12 3.14 -17.51
N VAL A 26 5.01 3.70 -17.04
CA VAL A 26 4.68 5.13 -17.17
C VAL A 26 4.58 5.70 -15.77
N ASN A 27 5.13 6.90 -15.58
CA ASN A 27 4.85 7.67 -14.38
C ASN A 27 3.42 8.24 -14.49
N ILE A 28 2.55 7.86 -13.57
CA ILE A 28 1.16 8.32 -13.51
C ILE A 28 1.01 9.68 -12.80
N ASP A 29 2.10 10.24 -12.27
CA ASP A 29 2.12 11.49 -11.51
C ASP A 29 1.09 11.47 -10.36
N ALA A 30 1.05 10.36 -9.60
CA ALA A 30 0.07 10.05 -8.54
C ALA A 30 -0.03 11.08 -7.39
N GLY A 31 0.76 12.15 -7.41
CA GLY A 31 0.69 13.20 -6.38
C GLY A 31 1.22 12.80 -5.01
N LEU A 32 1.87 11.64 -4.88
CA LEU A 32 2.49 11.21 -3.62
C LEU A 32 3.58 12.21 -3.20
N THR A 33 3.63 12.53 -1.92
CA THR A 33 4.65 13.46 -1.39
C THR A 33 6.04 12.87 -1.55
N GLY A 34 6.96 13.60 -2.17
CA GLY A 34 8.37 13.21 -2.24
C GLY A 34 9.02 13.36 -0.86
N LEU A 35 9.57 12.26 -0.34
CA LEU A 35 10.24 12.20 0.97
C LEU A 35 11.72 11.81 0.83
N HIS A 36 12.49 12.08 1.87
CA HIS A 36 13.87 11.60 2.02
C HIS A 36 14.11 11.01 3.41
N TRP A 37 15.14 10.17 3.53
CA TRP A 37 15.34 9.29 4.71
C TRP A 37 14.05 8.59 5.12
N SER A 38 13.39 8.05 4.09
CA SER A 38 12.02 7.60 4.11
C SER A 38 11.92 6.12 3.85
N ASP A 39 10.76 5.58 4.16
CA ASP A 39 10.32 4.25 3.77
C ASP A 39 8.90 4.29 3.18
N VAL A 40 8.54 3.22 2.46
CA VAL A 40 7.25 3.05 1.78
C VAL A 40 6.78 1.60 1.84
N ALA A 41 5.52 1.39 2.20
CA ALA A 41 4.89 0.07 2.17
C ALA A 41 3.55 0.08 1.45
N TRP A 42 3.29 -0.99 0.70
CA TRP A 42 2.02 -1.22 0.00
C TRP A 42 1.16 -2.20 0.78
N GLY A 43 -0.14 -1.91 0.89
CA GLY A 43 -1.12 -2.75 1.59
C GLY A 43 -2.54 -2.30 1.25
N ASP A 44 -3.49 -3.22 1.24
CA ASP A 44 -4.93 -2.93 1.08
C ASP A 44 -5.51 -2.70 2.47
N TYR A 45 -5.48 -1.46 2.97
CA TYR A 45 -5.81 -1.18 4.38
C TYR A 45 -7.32 -1.00 4.61
N ASP A 46 -8.08 -0.69 3.56
CA ASP A 46 -9.54 -0.54 3.64
C ASP A 46 -10.32 -1.74 3.06
N ASN A 47 -9.60 -2.80 2.65
CA ASN A 47 -10.13 -4.07 2.18
C ASN A 47 -11.01 -3.92 0.93
N ASP A 48 -10.70 -2.95 0.06
CA ASP A 48 -11.43 -2.69 -1.18
C ASP A 48 -10.84 -3.41 -2.41
N GLY A 49 -9.66 -4.01 -2.25
CA GLY A 49 -8.96 -4.79 -3.25
C GLY A 49 -7.96 -4.00 -4.10
N ASP A 50 -7.88 -2.68 -3.92
CA ASP A 50 -6.85 -1.83 -4.50
C ASP A 50 -5.70 -1.66 -3.49
N LEU A 51 -4.45 -1.75 -3.97
CA LEU A 51 -3.30 -1.56 -3.07
C LEU A 51 -3.10 -0.08 -2.76
N ASP A 52 -3.10 0.24 -1.47
CA ASP A 52 -2.80 1.57 -0.92
C ASP A 52 -1.31 1.70 -0.57
N VAL A 53 -0.92 2.91 -0.17
CA VAL A 53 0.47 3.23 0.14
C VAL A 53 0.56 3.97 1.48
N ILE A 54 1.45 3.52 2.35
CA ILE A 54 1.98 4.35 3.45
C ILE A 54 3.39 4.80 3.12
N VAL A 55 3.70 6.06 3.42
CA VAL A 55 5.04 6.64 3.35
C VAL A 55 5.38 7.31 4.67
N ALA A 56 6.62 7.17 5.11
CA ALA A 56 7.15 7.88 6.27
C ALA A 56 8.53 8.44 5.97
N GLY A 57 8.85 9.65 6.41
CA GLY A 57 10.16 10.27 6.19
C GLY A 57 10.17 11.77 6.42
N PHE A 58 11.18 12.46 5.89
CA PHE A 58 11.22 13.91 5.87
C PHE A 58 10.66 14.49 4.56
N ASP A 59 9.78 15.48 4.69
CA ASP A 59 9.38 16.33 3.58
C ASP A 59 10.53 17.28 3.14
N ALA A 60 10.30 18.07 2.09
CA ALA A 60 11.28 19.04 1.60
C ALA A 60 11.67 20.14 2.62
N GLY A 61 10.88 20.32 3.68
CA GLY A 61 11.12 21.24 4.78
C GLY A 61 11.80 20.60 6.00
N ASN A 62 12.19 19.33 5.93
CA ASN A 62 12.68 18.53 7.06
C ASN A 62 11.66 18.37 8.20
N ASN A 63 10.37 18.37 7.88
CA ASN A 63 9.34 17.96 8.84
C ASN A 63 9.14 16.45 8.71
N ALA A 64 9.23 15.74 9.84
CA ALA A 64 8.93 14.31 9.86
C ALA A 64 7.44 14.14 9.57
N VAL A 65 7.10 13.31 8.61
CA VAL A 65 5.73 13.05 8.17
C VAL A 65 5.52 11.56 7.95
N THR A 66 4.30 11.12 8.25
CA THR A 66 3.78 9.79 7.92
C THR A 66 2.44 10.02 7.24
N LYS A 67 2.24 9.42 6.07
CA LYS A 67 1.04 9.63 5.26
C LYS A 67 0.56 8.31 4.69
N ILE A 68 -0.75 8.10 4.70
CA ILE A 68 -1.42 7.02 3.98
C ILE A 68 -2.10 7.64 2.77
N TYR A 69 -1.98 6.99 1.63
CA TYR A 69 -2.62 7.33 0.37
C TYR A 69 -3.52 6.17 -0.01
N ASN A 70 -4.83 6.40 0.08
CA ASN A 70 -5.84 5.45 -0.36
C ASN A 70 -5.93 5.46 -1.89
N ASN A 71 -5.81 4.29 -2.50
CA ASN A 71 -5.94 4.11 -3.93
C ASN A 71 -7.41 3.86 -4.30
N ARG A 72 -8.09 4.88 -4.83
CA ARG A 72 -9.49 4.78 -5.28
C ARG A 72 -9.65 4.17 -6.67
N GLY A 73 -8.59 3.51 -7.16
CA GLY A 73 -8.47 3.00 -8.51
C GLY A 73 -8.31 4.12 -9.55
N SER A 74 -8.18 3.73 -10.82
CA SER A 74 -8.06 4.67 -11.95
C SER A 74 -6.95 5.73 -11.80
N ASP A 75 -5.82 5.34 -11.20
CA ASP A 75 -4.65 6.19 -10.92
C ASP A 75 -4.94 7.34 -9.92
N GLU A 76 -6.02 7.26 -9.14
CA GLU A 76 -6.40 8.26 -8.12
C GLU A 76 -5.96 7.84 -6.72
N PHE A 77 -5.00 8.57 -6.15
CA PHE A 77 -4.56 8.41 -4.76
C PHE A 77 -4.99 9.60 -3.91
N ILE A 78 -5.69 9.33 -2.80
CA ILE A 78 -6.20 10.35 -1.88
C ILE A 78 -5.47 10.21 -0.54
N GLU A 79 -4.86 11.29 -0.07
CA GLU A 79 -4.24 11.33 1.26
C GLU A 79 -5.31 11.19 2.35
N VAL A 80 -5.13 10.21 3.24
CA VAL A 80 -5.96 10.02 4.43
C VAL A 80 -5.61 11.09 5.46
N SER A 81 -6.60 11.90 5.84
CA SER A 81 -6.42 12.99 6.80
C SER A 81 -6.52 12.54 8.26
N GLU A 82 -5.92 13.30 9.17
CA GLU A 82 -6.08 13.13 10.63
C GLU A 82 -5.58 11.79 11.20
N LEU A 83 -4.51 11.24 10.61
CA LEU A 83 -3.87 10.04 11.13
C LEU A 83 -3.29 10.28 12.53
N PRO A 84 -3.54 9.37 13.51
CA PRO A 84 -2.95 9.45 14.85
C PRO A 84 -1.48 8.98 14.88
N ILE A 85 -0.88 8.75 13.71
CA ILE A 85 0.48 8.24 13.55
C ILE A 85 1.41 9.44 13.44
N PRO A 86 2.41 9.57 14.33
CA PRO A 86 3.37 10.66 14.24
C PRO A 86 4.21 10.52 12.97
N GLY A 87 4.70 11.66 12.47
CA GLY A 87 5.71 11.65 11.44
C GLY A 87 7.00 11.01 11.94
N THR A 88 7.56 10.08 11.16
CA THR A 88 8.85 9.45 11.45
C THR A 88 9.84 9.63 10.31
N TYR A 89 11.13 9.48 10.58
CA TYR A 89 12.21 9.48 9.58
C TYR A 89 13.35 8.58 10.05
N ILE A 90 14.22 8.16 9.12
CA ILE A 90 15.30 7.18 9.41
C ILE A 90 14.69 5.96 10.13
N GLY A 91 13.73 5.37 9.46
CA GLY A 91 12.82 4.36 9.99
C GLY A 91 12.34 3.43 8.90
N ASP A 92 11.37 2.59 9.24
CA ASP A 92 10.71 1.63 8.36
C ASP A 92 9.23 1.58 8.78
N VAL A 93 8.38 1.12 7.88
CA VAL A 93 6.96 0.95 8.12
C VAL A 93 6.48 -0.33 7.45
N ALA A 94 5.61 -1.07 8.13
CA ALA A 94 5.05 -2.31 7.56
C ALA A 94 3.57 -2.45 7.89
N TRP A 95 2.86 -3.08 6.96
CA TRP A 95 1.47 -3.51 7.11
C TRP A 95 1.40 -4.96 7.58
N GLY A 96 0.44 -5.28 8.44
CA GLY A 96 0.11 -6.66 8.78
C GLY A 96 -1.07 -6.74 9.75
N ASP A 97 -1.85 -7.79 9.61
CA ASP A 97 -2.99 -8.11 10.49
C ASP A 97 -2.47 -8.77 11.78
N TYR A 98 -2.26 -7.96 12.84
CA TYR A 98 -1.61 -8.44 14.06
C TYR A 98 -2.57 -9.17 15.02
N ASP A 99 -3.86 -8.85 14.97
CA ASP A 99 -4.87 -9.40 15.87
C ASP A 99 -5.80 -10.43 15.22
N GLY A 100 -5.71 -10.61 13.90
CA GLY A 100 -6.45 -11.60 13.13
C GLY A 100 -7.88 -11.17 12.80
N ASP A 101 -8.19 -9.87 12.82
CA ASP A 101 -9.51 -9.36 12.47
C ASP A 101 -9.72 -9.14 10.96
N GLY A 102 -8.62 -9.18 10.20
CA GLY A 102 -8.59 -9.09 8.74
C GLY A 102 -8.38 -7.67 8.20
N ASP A 103 -8.26 -6.67 9.06
CA ASP A 103 -7.84 -5.32 8.68
C ASP A 103 -6.31 -5.19 8.83
N LEU A 104 -5.64 -4.56 7.86
CA LEU A 104 -4.19 -4.39 7.96
C LEU A 104 -3.83 -3.30 8.97
N ASP A 105 -3.03 -3.67 9.98
CA ASP A 105 -2.46 -2.77 10.97
C ASP A 105 -1.07 -2.27 10.58
N ILE A 106 -0.55 -1.31 11.34
CA ILE A 106 0.72 -0.64 11.02
C ILE A 106 1.70 -0.80 12.17
N ILE A 107 2.88 -1.35 11.89
CA ILE A 107 4.05 -1.17 12.74
C ILE A 107 5.00 -0.14 12.11
N ILE A 108 5.49 0.77 12.93
CA ILE A 108 6.40 1.85 12.50
C ILE A 108 7.50 2.06 13.53
N GLN A 109 8.71 2.31 13.07
CA GLN A 109 9.82 2.72 13.92
C GLN A 109 10.67 3.81 13.27
N GLY A 110 11.53 4.45 14.05
CA GLY A 110 12.45 5.48 13.60
C GLY A 110 12.51 6.66 14.57
N TYR A 111 12.83 7.83 14.05
CA TYR A 111 12.86 9.08 14.82
C TYR A 111 11.63 9.91 14.57
N THR A 112 11.03 10.44 15.63
CA THR A 112 10.08 11.56 15.57
C THR A 112 10.81 12.88 15.79
N SER A 113 10.07 14.00 15.84
CA SER A 113 10.65 15.30 16.19
C SER A 113 11.17 15.39 17.65
N SER A 114 10.80 14.46 18.53
CA SER A 114 11.07 14.54 19.96
C SER A 114 11.75 13.30 20.57
N ALA A 115 11.59 12.13 19.96
CA ALA A 115 12.08 10.86 20.47
C ALA A 115 12.20 9.79 19.39
N GLU A 116 12.91 8.72 19.71
CA GLU A 116 12.87 7.46 18.97
C GLU A 116 11.55 6.73 19.28
N ILE A 117 10.99 6.03 18.30
CA ILE A 117 9.71 5.33 18.42
C ILE A 117 9.79 3.93 17.82
N THR A 118 9.07 3.00 18.42
CA THR A 118 8.64 1.74 17.80
C THR A 118 7.23 1.48 18.31
N ALA A 119 6.23 1.60 17.44
CA ALA A 119 4.83 1.59 17.82
C ALA A 119 4.00 0.78 16.83
N LEU A 120 2.93 0.18 17.36
CA LEU A 120 1.94 -0.59 16.62
C LEU A 120 0.59 0.14 16.71
N TYR A 121 0.01 0.42 15.56
CA TYR A 121 -1.27 1.08 15.37
C TYR A 121 -2.28 0.09 14.80
N GLU A 122 -3.35 -0.15 15.54
CA GLU A 122 -4.47 -0.98 15.14
C GLU A 122 -5.39 -0.22 14.19
N ASN A 123 -5.76 -0.85 13.08
CA ASN A 123 -6.75 -0.33 12.15
C ASN A 123 -8.16 -0.65 12.68
N LYS A 124 -9.03 0.35 12.77
CA LYS A 124 -10.42 0.23 13.23
C LYS A 124 -11.42 0.27 12.08
N GLY A 125 -10.91 0.22 10.84
CA GLY A 125 -11.64 0.49 9.62
C GLY A 125 -12.06 1.96 9.48
N ASN A 126 -12.61 2.30 8.32
CA ASN A 126 -13.11 3.64 7.99
C ASN A 126 -12.07 4.75 8.27
N ASP A 127 -10.83 4.56 7.82
CA ASP A 127 -9.72 5.50 7.97
C ASP A 127 -9.34 5.82 9.43
N SER A 128 -9.74 4.98 10.38
CA SER A 128 -9.48 5.18 11.81
C SER A 128 -8.40 4.21 12.30
N PHE A 129 -7.37 4.76 12.96
CA PHE A 129 -6.31 3.98 13.60
C PHE A 129 -6.24 4.28 15.09
N THR A 130 -5.66 3.39 15.89
CA THR A 130 -5.42 3.63 17.33
C THR A 130 -4.09 3.01 17.75
N GLU A 131 -3.26 3.76 18.47
CA GLU A 131 -2.03 3.21 19.04
C GLU A 131 -2.39 2.15 20.09
N THR A 132 -1.83 0.94 19.95
CA THR A 132 -2.10 -0.20 20.84
C THR A 132 -1.49 -0.02 22.23
N GLY A 133 -0.47 0.83 22.38
CA GLY A 133 0.30 1.01 23.61
C GLY A 133 1.18 -0.19 23.98
N ILE A 134 1.33 -1.18 23.09
CA ILE A 134 2.28 -2.28 23.27
C ILE A 134 3.69 -1.70 23.31
N VAL A 135 4.43 -2.03 24.36
CA VAL A 135 5.78 -1.49 24.58
C VAL A 135 6.80 -2.37 23.87
N PHE A 136 7.35 -1.84 22.78
CA PHE A 136 8.49 -2.44 22.08
C PHE A 136 9.81 -1.84 22.58
N PRO A 137 10.93 -2.59 22.49
CA PRO A 137 12.25 -1.97 22.50
C PRO A 137 12.30 -0.94 21.37
N VAL A 138 12.85 0.24 21.69
CA VAL A 138 12.97 1.29 20.69
C VAL A 138 14.07 0.93 19.71
N LEU A 139 13.73 0.95 18.42
CA LEU A 139 14.61 0.62 17.30
C LEU A 139 14.66 1.81 16.33
N VAL A 140 15.86 2.10 15.86
CA VAL A 140 16.17 3.11 14.83
C VAL A 140 17.20 2.51 13.88
N ASP A 141 17.20 2.93 12.62
CA ASP A 141 18.02 2.31 11.55
C ASP A 141 17.78 0.80 11.37
N GLY A 142 16.69 0.27 11.94
CA GLY A 142 16.26 -1.12 11.84
C GLY A 142 15.22 -1.32 10.75
N SER A 143 14.66 -2.53 10.70
CA SER A 143 13.52 -2.86 9.85
C SER A 143 12.42 -3.50 10.70
N VAL A 144 11.18 -3.28 10.30
CA VAL A 144 9.99 -3.95 10.83
C VAL A 144 9.29 -4.72 9.71
N SER A 145 8.70 -5.85 10.07
CA SER A 145 7.90 -6.69 9.17
C SER A 145 6.98 -7.55 10.03
N PHE A 146 5.85 -7.91 9.46
CA PHE A 146 4.99 -8.97 9.97
C PHE A 146 5.34 -10.32 9.33
#